data_AF-A0A7C4ATV5-F1
#
_entry.id   AF-A0A7C4ATV5-F1
#
_cell.length_a   1.000
_cell.length_b   1.000
_cell.length_c   1.000
_cell.angle_alpha   90.00
_cell.angle_beta   90.00
_cell.angle_gamma   90.00
#
_symmetry.space_group_name_H-M   'P 1'
#
loop_
_entity.id
_entity.type
_entity.pdbx_description
1 polymer ?
#
loop_
_entity_poly.entity_id
_entity_poly.type
_entity_poly.pdbx_seq_one_letter_code
_entity_poly.pdbx_strand_id
1 'polypeptide(L)' 'MQPCTGCGRCCASRICRIGAMRFGHYTLPCPALRWDGQRYRCGLYEQDPDRYEAVLEIGRGCCLGANESLTRE' A
#
# COMPACT_ATOMS: atom_id res chain seq x y z
N MET A 1 -0.29 15.66 8.93
CA MET A 1 -0.08 14.34 8.28
C MET A 1 1.31 13.86 8.63
N GLN A 2 1.44 12.58 8.99
CA GLN A 2 2.73 11.96 9.29
C GLN A 2 3.35 11.40 8.01
N PRO A 3 4.70 11.29 7.91
CA PRO A 3 5.33 10.69 6.75
C PRO A 3 4.89 9.23 6.60
N CYS A 4 4.76 8.77 5.35
CA CYS A 4 4.47 7.36 5.08
C CYS A 4 5.64 6.50 5.57
N THR A 5 5.36 5.50 6.41
CA THR A 5 6.38 4.57 6.92
C THR A 5 6.61 3.36 5.98
N GLY A 6 5.82 3.25 4.91
CA GLY A 6 5.89 2.13 3.98
C GLY A 6 5.40 0.80 4.58
N CYS A 7 4.59 0.81 5.64
CA CYS A 7 4.02 -0.41 6.22
C CYS A 7 2.95 -1.09 5.34
N GLY A 8 2.35 -0.34 4.40
CA GLY A 8 1.37 -0.82 3.44
C GLY A 8 0.00 -1.19 4.03
N ARG A 9 -0.28 -0.87 5.31
CA ARG A 9 -1.54 -1.19 5.98
C ARG A 9 -2.74 -0.45 5.37
N CYS A 10 -2.56 0.82 5.00
CA CYS A 10 -3.57 1.57 4.24
C CYS A 10 -3.84 0.95 2.86
N CYS A 11 -2.82 0.32 2.23
CA CYS A 11 -2.96 -0.38 0.96
C CYS A 11 -3.73 -1.70 1.09
N ALA A 12 -3.70 -2.33 2.28
CA ALA A 12 -4.51 -3.51 2.59
C ALA A 12 -5.97 -3.14 2.89
N SER A 13 -6.20 -2.03 3.59
CA SER A 13 -7.55 -1.56 3.96
C SER A 13 -8.34 -0.97 2.79
N ARG A 14 -7.67 -0.41 1.77
CA ARG A 14 -8.33 0.18 0.59
C ARG A 14 -7.49 -0.02 -0.67
N ILE A 15 -8.14 -0.42 -1.76
CA ILE A 15 -7.50 -0.46 -3.07
C ILE A 15 -7.20 0.97 -3.56
N CYS A 16 -5.98 1.21 -4.04
CA CYS A 16 -5.59 2.50 -4.59
C CYS A 16 -6.17 2.70 -6.01
N ARG A 17 -6.16 3.93 -6.52
CA ARG A 17 -6.67 4.25 -7.87
C ARG A 17 -6.01 3.41 -8.97
N ILE A 18 -4.69 3.23 -8.91
CA ILE A 18 -3.95 2.40 -9.88
C ILE A 18 -4.34 0.92 -9.78
N GLY A 19 -4.47 0.40 -8.56
CA GLY A 19 -4.96 -0.96 -8.32
C GLY A 19 -6.37 -1.16 -8.87
N ALA A 20 -7.28 -0.22 -8.63
CA ALA A 20 -8.65 -0.29 -9.12
C ALA A 20 -8.72 -0.25 -10.66
N MET A 21 -7.89 0.56 -11.31
CA MET A 21 -7.78 0.56 -12.78
C MET A 21 -7.20 -0.75 -13.33
N ARG A 22 -6.29 -1.39 -12.59
CA ARG A 22 -5.59 -2.60 -13.06
C ARG A 22 -6.36 -3.90 -12.78
N PHE A 23 -7.11 -3.94 -11.69
CA PHE A 23 -7.72 -5.16 -11.12
C PHE A 23 -9.23 -5.06 -10.88
N GLY A 24 -9.84 -3.89 -11.12
CA GLY A 24 -11.25 -3.64 -10.82
C GLY A 24 -11.48 -3.07 -9.41
N HIS A 25 -12.65 -2.45 -9.21
CA HIS A 25 -12.97 -1.65 -8.03
C HIS A 25 -13.50 -2.45 -6.82
N TYR A 26 -13.75 -3.76 -6.97
CA TYR A 26 -14.30 -4.62 -5.90
C TYR A 26 -13.26 -5.57 -5.27
N THR A 27 -11.99 -5.45 -5.62
CA THR A 27 -10.95 -6.40 -5.20
C THR A 27 -10.22 -5.88 -3.96
N LEU A 28 -10.55 -6.43 -2.79
CA LEU A 28 -9.91 -6.12 -1.51
C LEU A 28 -9.49 -7.41 -0.77
N PRO A 29 -8.22 -7.54 -0.34
CA PRO A 29 -7.09 -6.64 -0.62
C PRO A 29 -6.72 -6.61 -2.11
N CYS A 30 -5.97 -5.57 -2.52
CA CYS A 30 -5.49 -5.44 -3.90
C CYS A 30 -4.69 -6.70 -4.32
N PRO A 31 -4.93 -7.31 -5.50
CA PRO A 31 -4.22 -8.52 -5.93
C PRO A 31 -2.70 -8.36 -6.07
N ALA A 32 -2.22 -7.14 -6.26
CA ALA A 32 -0.79 -6.86 -6.28
C ALA A 32 -0.16 -6.77 -4.87
N LEU A 33 -0.95 -6.77 -3.81
CA LEU A 33 -0.43 -6.62 -2.46
C LEU A 33 0.14 -7.95 -1.95
N ARG A 34 1.36 -7.92 -1.42
CA ARG A 34 2.04 -9.08 -0.85
C ARG A 34 2.50 -8.80 0.56
N TRP A 35 2.29 -9.72 1.48
CA TRP A 35 2.89 -9.67 2.81
C TRP A 35 4.33 -10.21 2.75
N ASP A 36 5.31 -9.48 3.30
CA ASP A 36 6.71 -9.91 3.34
C ASP A 36 7.14 -10.51 4.69
N GLY A 37 6.21 -10.68 5.62
CA GLY A 37 6.49 -11.11 6.99
C GLY A 37 6.46 -9.97 8.00
N GLN A 38 6.56 -8.70 7.56
CA GLN A 38 6.56 -7.52 8.44
C GLN A 38 5.66 -6.39 7.94
N ARG A 39 5.48 -6.25 6.63
CA ARG A 39 4.71 -5.18 6.00
C ARG A 39 4.07 -5.65 4.69
N TYR A 40 3.09 -4.88 4.23
CA TYR A 40 2.52 -5.08 2.90
C TYR A 40 3.34 -4.33 1.84
N ARG A 41 3.72 -5.06 0.80
CA ARG A 41 4.50 -4.59 -0.34
C ARG A 41 3.60 -4.55 -1.59
N CYS A 42 3.74 -3.52 -2.41
CA CYS A 42 3.00 -3.39 -3.66
C CYS A 42 3.77 -4.06 -4.80
N GLY A 43 3.29 -5.19 -5.29
CA GLY A 43 3.90 -5.95 -6.37
C GLY A 43 3.99 -5.18 -7.70
N LEU A 44 3.09 -4.23 -7.97
CA LEU A 44 3.23 -3.34 -9.14
C LEU A 44 4.49 -2.47 -9.01
N TYR A 45 4.69 -1.87 -7.83
CA TYR A 45 5.89 -1.06 -7.57
C TYR A 45 7.15 -1.93 -7.53
N GLU A 46 7.10 -3.12 -6.92
CA GLU A 46 8.26 -4.03 -6.90
C GLU A 46 8.65 -4.53 -8.29
N GLN A 47 7.69 -4.65 -9.22
CA GLN A 47 7.95 -5.11 -10.59
C GLN A 47 8.61 -4.04 -11.46
N ASP A 48 8.19 -2.77 -11.32
CA ASP A 48 8.67 -1.67 -12.17
C ASP A 48 8.62 -0.33 -11.41
N PRO A 49 9.57 -0.06 -10.51
CA PRO A 49 9.56 1.14 -9.66
C PRO A 49 9.50 2.42 -10.48
N ASP A 50 10.27 2.49 -11.58
CA ASP A 50 10.39 3.68 -12.44
C ASP A 50 9.04 4.07 -13.06
N ARG A 51 8.31 3.06 -13.57
CA ARG A 51 6.97 3.25 -14.13
C ARG A 51 5.94 3.68 -13.08
N TYR A 52 6.06 3.17 -11.86
CA TYR A 52 4.99 3.27 -10.88
C TYR A 52 5.23 4.33 -9.79
N GLU A 53 6.44 4.83 -9.58
CA GLU A 53 6.78 5.83 -8.56
C GLU A 53 5.95 7.11 -8.68
N ALA A 54 5.83 7.66 -9.89
CA ALA A 54 5.11 8.93 -10.11
C ALA A 54 3.58 8.80 -10.04
N VAL A 55 3.04 7.59 -10.23
CA VAL A 55 1.60 7.34 -10.37
C VAL A 55 0.97 6.65 -9.18
N LEU A 56 1.76 5.83 -8.47
CA LEU A 56 1.40 5.31 -7.17
C LEU A 56 1.74 6.40 -6.15
N GLU A 57 0.71 6.97 -5.54
CA GLU A 57 0.86 7.89 -4.40
C GLU A 57 1.39 7.19 -3.12
N ILE A 58 2.15 6.11 -3.28
CA ILE A 58 2.94 5.47 -2.22
C ILE A 58 3.89 6.54 -1.68
N GLY A 59 3.96 6.67 -0.35
CA GLY A 59 4.86 7.65 0.26
C GLY A 59 4.23 9.01 0.56
N ARG A 60 3.05 9.35 -0.01
CA ARG A 60 2.45 10.70 0.07
C ARG A 60 1.89 11.09 1.44
N GLY A 61 1.85 10.16 2.39
CA GLY A 61 1.51 10.42 3.79
C GLY A 61 0.84 9.22 4.45
N CYS A 62 1.04 9.07 5.76
CA CYS A 62 0.36 8.07 6.56
C CYS A 62 -1.00 8.61 7.02
N CYS A 63 -2.09 8.06 6.47
CA CYS A 63 -3.46 8.41 6.86
C CYS A 63 -3.89 7.77 8.19
N LEU A 64 -3.17 6.75 8.67
CA LEU A 64 -3.43 6.10 9.97
C LEU A 64 -2.80 6.86 11.16
N GLY A 65 -2.11 7.99 10.90
CA GLY A 65 -1.28 8.64 11.92
C GLY A 65 -0.07 7.77 12.26
N ALA A 66 1.07 8.34 12.62
CA ALA A 66 2.16 7.49 13.08
C ALA A 66 1.78 6.83 14.40
N ASN A 67 2.27 5.60 14.57
CA ASN A 67 2.13 4.74 15.75
C ASN A 67 0.75 4.11 15.92
N GLU A 68 0.59 2.94 15.33
CA GLU A 68 0.08 1.81 16.12
C GLU A 68 1.19 0.76 16.21
N SER A 69 2.04 0.93 17.23
CA SER A 69 2.69 -0.19 17.90
C SER A 69 1.59 -1.15 18.38
N LEU A 70 1.16 -2.08 17.54
CA LEU A 70 0.23 -3.15 17.90
C LEU A 70 0.79 -4.48 17.37
N THR A 71 1.88 -4.91 18.00
CA THR A 71 1.83 -6.24 18.62
C THR A 71 0.63 -6.23 19.57
N ARG A 72 -0.43 -6.95 19.23
CA ARG A 72 -1.36 -7.48 20.22
C ARG A 72 -2.16 -8.63 19.63
N GLU A 73 -1.78 -9.80 20.14
CA GLU A 73 -2.53 -11.07 20.25
C GLU A 73 -2.60 -11.94 18.98
#